data_AF-A0A7M1LDL6-F1
#
_entry.id   AF-A0A7M1LDL6-F1
#
_cell.length_a   1.000
_cell.length_b   1.000
_cell.length_c   1.000
_cell.angle_alpha   90.00
_cell.angle_beta   90.00
_cell.angle_gamma   90.00
#
_symmetry.space_group_name_H-M   'P 1'
#
loop_
_entity.id
_entity.type
_entity.pdbx_description
1 polymer ?
#
loop_
_entity_poly.entity_id
_entity_poly.type
_entity_poly.pdbx_seq_one_letter_code
_entity_poly.pdbx_strand_id
1 'polypeptide(L)'
;MLKIIKRLYLFLICSPVFLFSAPAGGGGTNILKTLTTSANEQITEAGSSLASIINTVSIVFGVLWIIILLLTAFFNVEALKNHAKLIFGALVIIGIVYGLSAAAM
;
A
#
# COMPACT_ATOMS: atom_id res chain seq x y z
N MET A 1 -23.96 39.53 -32.77
CA MET A 1 -24.35 38.45 -31.83
C MET A 1 -23.87 37.05 -32.27
N LEU A 2 -24.17 36.58 -33.48
CA LEU A 2 -23.84 35.22 -33.95
C LEU A 2 -22.34 34.82 -33.89
N LYS A 3 -21.42 35.76 -34.13
CA LYS A 3 -19.96 35.51 -34.09
C LYS A 3 -19.42 35.26 -32.67
N ILE A 4 -20.01 35.89 -31.65
CA ILE A 4 -19.61 35.72 -30.25
C ILE A 4 -20.11 34.37 -29.73
N ILE A 5 -21.35 34.00 -30.07
CA ILE A 5 -21.92 32.68 -29.73
C ILE A 5 -21.09 31.54 -30.35
N LYS A 6 -20.69 31.67 -31.62
CA LYS A 6 -19.80 30.68 -32.27
C LYS A 6 -18.44 30.56 -31.58
N ARG A 7 -17.85 31.66 -31.11
CA ARG A 7 -16.58 31.63 -30.36
C ARG A 7 -16.74 31.00 -28.99
N LEU A 8 -17.84 31.28 -28.28
CA LEU A 8 -18.14 30.66 -26.98
C LEU A 8 -18.37 29.16 -27.11
N TYR A 9 -19.09 28.74 -28.15
CA TYR A 9 -19.34 27.33 -28.46
C TYR A 9 -18.06 26.57 -28.82
N LEU A 10 -17.18 27.20 -29.62
CA LEU A 10 -15.86 26.65 -29.93
C LEU A 10 -14.98 26.52 -28.66
N PHE A 11 -15.04 27.50 -27.76
CA PHE A 11 -14.32 27.47 -26.49
C PHE A 11 -14.84 26.38 -25.55
N LEU A 12 -16.16 26.17 -25.51
CA LEU A 12 -16.80 25.10 -24.72
C LEU A 12 -16.42 23.71 -25.25
N ILE A 13 -16.40 23.53 -26.58
CA ILE A 13 -16.03 22.25 -27.22
C ILE A 13 -14.53 21.97 -27.09
N CYS A 14 -13.67 22.99 -27.13
CA CYS A 14 -12.25 22.82 -26.91
C CYS A 14 -11.89 22.73 -25.41
N SER A 15 -12.81 23.03 -24.49
CA SER A 15 -12.55 23.00 -23.04
C SER A 15 -12.07 21.63 -22.52
N PRO A 16 -12.57 20.47 -22.98
CA PRO A 16 -12.04 19.17 -22.55
C PRO A 16 -10.62 18.95 -23.09
N VAL A 17 -10.30 19.45 -24.28
CA VAL A 17 -8.94 19.36 -24.84
C VAL A 17 -7.98 20.22 -24.01
N PHE A 18 -8.37 21.42 -23.58
CA PHE A 18 -7.52 22.24 -22.70
C PHE A 18 -7.38 21.69 -21.28
N LEU A 19 -8.37 20.96 -20.76
CA LEU A 19 -8.34 20.37 -19.42
C LEU A 19 -7.67 18.98 -19.38
N PHE A 20 -7.70 18.23 -20.48
CA PHE A 20 -7.28 16.82 -20.52
C PHE A 20 -6.23 16.47 -21.60
N SER A 21 -5.87 17.37 -22.52
CA SER A 21 -4.80 17.10 -23.50
C SER A 21 -3.42 17.52 -23.00
N ALA A 22 -2.41 16.76 -23.43
CA ALA A 22 -1.01 16.84 -23.06
C ALA A 22 -0.40 18.25 -23.21
N PRO A 23 0.71 18.58 -22.50
CA PRO A 23 1.18 19.93 -22.33
C PRO A 23 1.83 20.46 -23.61
N ALA A 24 1.03 20.98 -24.52
CA ALA A 24 1.48 21.83 -25.60
C ALA A 24 1.48 23.29 -25.12
N GLY A 25 2.53 23.66 -24.37
CA GLY A 25 2.94 25.06 -24.25
C GLY A 25 2.25 25.93 -23.20
N GLY A 26 2.30 25.55 -21.92
CA GLY A 26 2.13 26.51 -20.83
C GLY A 26 1.67 25.93 -19.51
N GLY A 27 2.61 25.70 -18.58
CA GLY A 27 2.46 25.80 -17.12
C GLY A 27 1.34 25.06 -16.36
N GLY A 28 0.43 24.36 -17.02
CA GLY A 28 -0.72 23.68 -16.40
C GLY A 28 -0.42 22.21 -16.14
N THR A 29 -0.51 21.80 -14.89
CA THR A 29 -0.42 20.39 -14.48
C THR A 29 -1.61 19.64 -15.09
N ASN A 30 -1.36 18.72 -16.05
CA ASN A 30 -2.41 17.90 -16.68
C ASN A 30 -3.29 17.29 -15.59
N ILE A 31 -4.61 17.47 -15.66
CA ILE A 31 -5.52 16.96 -14.61
C ILE A 31 -5.38 15.43 -14.48
N LEU A 32 -5.12 14.71 -15.57
CA LEU A 32 -4.79 13.29 -15.54
C LEU A 32 -3.52 13.01 -14.72
N LYS A 33 -2.46 13.79 -14.94
CA LYS A 33 -1.19 13.60 -14.21
C LYS A 33 -1.36 13.94 -12.73
N THR A 34 -2.10 15.00 -12.41
CA THR A 34 -2.44 15.36 -11.03
C THR A 34 -3.28 14.27 -10.37
N LEU A 35 -4.30 13.74 -11.05
CA LEU A 35 -5.12 12.64 -10.53
C LEU A 35 -4.30 11.35 -10.34
N THR A 36 -3.43 11.01 -11.28
CA THR A 36 -2.54 9.84 -11.14
C THR A 36 -1.54 10.03 -10.01
N THR A 37 -0.92 11.20 -9.88
CA THR A 37 0.00 11.52 -8.78
C THR A 37 -0.74 11.46 -7.44
N SER A 38 -1.88 12.11 -7.30
CA SER A 38 -2.67 12.08 -6.06
C SER A 38 -3.23 10.71 -5.72
N ALA A 39 -3.57 9.88 -6.72
CA ALA A 39 -3.97 8.49 -6.50
C ALA A 39 -2.78 7.65 -6.01
N ASN A 40 -1.60 7.79 -6.62
CA ASN A 40 -0.40 7.09 -6.17
C ASN A 40 0.04 7.53 -4.77
N GLU A 41 -0.06 8.82 -4.45
CA GLU A 41 0.24 9.35 -3.11
C GLU A 41 -0.72 8.75 -2.07
N GLN A 42 -2.02 8.74 -2.33
CA GLN A 42 -3.01 8.12 -1.43
C GLN A 42 -2.82 6.60 -1.28
N ILE A 43 -2.49 5.89 -2.36
CA ILE A 43 -2.19 4.46 -2.30
C ILE A 43 -0.93 4.21 -1.47
N THR A 44 0.09 5.05 -1.62
CA THR A 44 1.34 4.94 -0.86
C THR A 44 1.12 5.25 0.62
N GLU A 45 0.34 6.28 0.95
CA GLU A 45 0.02 6.68 2.32
C GLU A 45 -0.89 5.66 3.02
N ALA A 46 -1.89 5.12 2.31
CA ALA A 46 -2.69 4.01 2.83
C ALA A 46 -1.85 2.74 3.00
N GLY A 47 -0.95 2.47 2.05
CA GLY A 47 -0.02 1.35 2.09
C GLY A 47 0.95 1.40 3.28
N SER A 48 1.53 2.57 3.56
CA SER A 48 2.46 2.76 4.69
C SER A 48 1.74 2.66 6.04
N SER A 49 0.51 3.17 6.15
CA SER A 49 -0.32 3.04 7.35
C SER A 49 -0.68 1.57 7.64
N LEU A 50 -1.10 0.82 6.61
CA LEU A 50 -1.34 -0.62 6.72
C LEU A 50 -0.06 -1.39 7.06
N ALA A 51 1.06 -1.06 6.43
CA ALA A 51 2.35 -1.66 6.73
C ALA A 51 2.75 -1.45 8.21
N SER A 52 2.54 -0.27 8.77
CA SER A 52 2.80 0.04 10.18
C SER A 52 1.94 -0.79 11.15
N ILE A 53 0.65 -0.92 10.85
CA ILE A 53 -0.26 -1.77 11.63
C ILE A 53 0.18 -3.24 11.55
N ILE A 54 0.47 -3.74 10.34
CA ILE A 54 0.91 -5.12 10.13
C ILE A 54 2.25 -5.38 10.83
N ASN A 55 3.17 -4.41 10.82
CA ASN A 55 4.46 -4.54 11.50
C ASN A 55 4.26 -4.68 13.02
N THR A 56 3.46 -3.81 13.61
CA THR A 56 3.14 -3.83 15.06
C THR A 56 2.48 -5.15 15.46
N VAL A 57 1.48 -5.60 14.70
CA VAL A 57 0.79 -6.88 14.93
C VAL A 57 1.76 -8.05 14.81
N SER A 58 2.63 -8.03 13.79
CA SER A 58 3.62 -9.10 13.56
C SER A 58 4.62 -9.23 14.70
N ILE A 59 5.07 -8.12 15.28
CA ILE A 59 5.95 -8.14 16.46
C ILE A 59 5.23 -8.77 17.66
N VAL A 60 4.00 -8.33 17.96
CA VAL A 60 3.23 -8.84 19.11
C VAL A 60 2.98 -10.34 18.98
N PHE A 61 2.53 -10.79 17.80
CA PHE A 61 2.33 -12.21 17.54
C PHE A 61 3.64 -13.00 17.55
N GLY A 62 4.74 -12.43 17.05
CA GLY A 62 6.06 -13.06 17.11
C GLY A 62 6.55 -13.28 18.54
N VAL A 63 6.42 -12.27 19.41
CA VAL A 63 6.79 -12.37 20.82
C VAL A 63 5.92 -13.41 21.54
N LEU A 64 4.60 -13.38 21.34
CA LEU A 64 3.69 -14.38 21.90
C LEU A 64 4.01 -15.80 21.40
N TRP A 65 4.33 -15.96 20.12
CA TRP A 65 4.70 -17.24 19.53
C TRP A 65 5.95 -17.82 20.19
N ILE A 66 6.99 -17.00 20.40
CA ILE A 66 8.22 -17.43 21.09
C ILE A 66 7.93 -17.87 22.53
N ILE A 67 7.09 -17.14 23.27
CA ILE A 67 6.69 -17.49 24.63
C ILE A 67 5.97 -18.86 24.66
N ILE A 68 5.03 -19.09 23.73
CA ILE A 68 4.33 -20.37 23.60
C ILE A 68 5.29 -21.51 23.25
N LEU A 69 6.27 -21.25 22.38
CA LEU A 69 7.30 -22.20 21.98
C LEU A 69 8.18 -22.60 23.18
N LEU A 70 8.60 -21.63 23.99
CA LEU A 70 9.35 -21.85 25.23
C LEU A 70 8.52 -22.67 26.23
N LEU A 71 7.26 -22.29 26.48
CA LEU A 71 6.36 -23.05 27.35
C LEU A 71 6.19 -24.49 26.86
N THR A 72 5.98 -24.69 25.56
CA THR A 72 5.84 -26.02 24.96
C THR A 72 7.14 -26.83 25.09
N ALA A 73 8.30 -26.20 24.94
CA ALA A 73 9.59 -26.85 25.14
C ALA A 73 9.83 -27.25 26.60
N PHE A 74 9.33 -26.49 27.58
CA PHE A 74 9.46 -26.84 29.01
C PHE A 74 8.48 -27.94 29.45
N PHE A 75 7.26 -27.97 28.90
CA PHE A 75 6.21 -28.90 29.35
C PHE A 75 6.05 -30.14 28.45
N ASN A 76 6.40 -30.06 27.16
CA ASN A 76 6.15 -31.14 26.20
C ASN A 76 7.11 -31.09 24.99
N VAL A 77 8.37 -31.49 25.22
CA VAL A 77 9.41 -31.58 24.19
C VAL A 77 9.02 -32.55 23.05
N GLU A 78 8.22 -33.57 23.33
CA GLU A 78 7.76 -34.54 22.34
C GLU A 78 6.82 -33.91 21.31
N ALA A 79 5.90 -33.05 21.74
CA ALA A 79 5.04 -32.28 20.83
C ALA A 79 5.86 -31.34 19.94
N LEU A 80 6.95 -30.77 20.48
CA LEU A 80 7.86 -29.93 19.72
C LEU A 80 8.54 -30.71 18.58
N LYS A 81 9.00 -31.93 18.87
CA LYS A 81 9.64 -32.80 17.89
C LYS A 81 8.65 -33.31 16.84
N ASN A 82 7.44 -33.69 17.26
CA ASN A 82 6.40 -34.21 16.36
C ASN A 82 5.86 -33.16 15.38
N HIS A 83 5.85 -31.88 15.78
CA HIS A 83 5.33 -30.79 14.95
C HIS A 83 6.38 -29.74 14.58
N ALA A 84 7.67 -30.08 14.69
CA ALA A 84 8.78 -29.17 14.45
C ALA A 84 8.65 -28.44 13.10
N LYS A 85 8.24 -29.14 12.03
CA LYS A 85 8.06 -28.55 10.70
C LYS A 85 7.00 -27.44 10.68
N LEU A 86 5.88 -27.62 11.39
CA LEU A 86 4.82 -26.62 11.49
C LEU A 86 5.26 -25.45 12.37
N ILE A 87 5.96 -25.73 13.47
CA ILE A 87 6.46 -24.73 14.41
C ILE A 87 7.48 -23.80 13.74
N PHE A 88 8.45 -24.36 13.02
CA PHE A 88 9.40 -23.57 12.24
C PHE A 88 8.74 -22.88 11.04
N GLY A 89 7.77 -23.53 10.39
CA GLY A 89 7.00 -22.93 9.29
C GLY A 89 6.26 -21.65 9.72
N ALA A 90 5.57 -21.69 10.87
CA ALA A 90 4.90 -20.52 11.43
C ALA A 90 5.89 -19.38 11.75
N LEU A 91 7.08 -19.72 12.26
CA LEU A 91 8.13 -18.74 12.58
C LEU A 91 8.68 -18.06 11.32
N VAL A 92 8.88 -18.81 10.24
CA VAL A 92 9.29 -18.27 8.94
C VAL A 92 8.21 -17.34 8.37
N ILE A 93 6.93 -17.71 8.45
CA ILE A 93 5.83 -16.88 7.95
C ILE A 93 5.77 -15.56 8.72
N ILE A 94 5.82 -15.59 10.06
CA ILE A 94 5.83 -14.38 10.88
C ILE A 94 7.04 -13.50 10.53
N GLY A 95 8.22 -14.09 10.33
CA GLY A 95 9.42 -13.37 9.92
C GLY A 95 9.29 -12.70 8.54
N ILE A 96 8.68 -13.39 7.57
CA ILE A 96 8.42 -12.82 6.23
C ILE A 96 7.43 -11.66 6.31
N VAL A 97 6.33 -11.81 7.06
CA VAL A 97 5.32 -10.73 7.21
C VAL A 97 5.92 -9.51 7.92
N TYR A 98 6.75 -9.74 8.94
CA TYR A 98 7.51 -8.66 9.59
C TYR A 98 8.49 -7.98 8.61
N GLY A 99 9.28 -8.76 7.86
CA GLY A 99 10.25 -8.21 6.91
C GLY A 99 9.60 -7.41 5.78
N LEU A 100 8.50 -7.91 5.22
CA LEU A 100 7.74 -7.22 4.17
C LEU A 100 7.09 -5.94 4.69
N SER A 101 6.50 -5.97 5.89
CA SER A 101 5.92 -4.77 6.52
C SER A 101 6.98 -3.75 6.91
N ALA A 102 8.16 -4.19 7.36
CA ALA A 102 9.29 -3.30 7.67
C ALA A 102 9.89 -2.64 6.42
N ALA A 103 9.90 -3.32 5.28
CA ALA A 103 10.39 -2.77 4.02
C ALA A 103 9.38 -1.84 3.31
N ALA A 104 8.10 -1.92 3.71
CA ALA A 104 7.03 -1.09 3.18
C ALA A 104 6.75 0.17 4.02
N MET A 105 7.40 0.31 5.19
CA MET A 105 7.47 1.53 5.99
C MET A 105 8.70 2.35 5.60
#